data_AF-A0AAU8ZIM2-F1
#
_entry.id   AF-A0AAU8ZIM2-F1
#
_cell.length_a   1.000
_cell.length_b   1.000
_cell.length_c   1.000
_cell.angle_alpha   90.00
_cell.angle_beta   90.00
_cell.angle_gamma   90.00
#
_symmetry.space_group_name_H-M   'P 1'
#
loop_
_entity.id
_entity.type
_entity.pdbx_description
1 polymer ?
#
loop_
_entity_poly.entity_id
_entity_poly.type
_entity_poly.pdbx_seq_one_letter_code
_entity_poly.pdbx_strand_id
1 'polypeptide(L)'
;MQLLMSLVGMAALIFIAVLFSSDRRAIKLRTVVGAFIIQVLIGALVLYVPVGRKILLAMSDGVASVIGYGQKGMDFIFGGLVSDKMFEVFGGGGFVFALRVLPVIVFFSSLIAVLYYLGIMQLVIKILGGGLQKLLGTSRTESLSATANIFVGQTEAPLVVRPYISGMTNSELFAVMCGGLASVAGSVLAGYAQMGVPLEYLIAASFMAAPGGLLFAKLMVPETEHFDDRREAMAGMAEEERPANIIDAAASGASSGMQLALNVGAMLLAFIALIALINGILSGVGGWFDYPQLSLELLLGWIFSPIAFLIGVPWSEAMTAGSFIGQKVVVNEFVAYMNFGEYLKPDAQVIAAGLQPLSDHTKAIISFALCGFANLSSVAILLGGLGGMAPNRRKDVARLGMKAVMAGTLSNLMSATIAGFFLAL
;
A
#
# COMPACT_ATOMS: atom_id res chain seq x y z
N MET A 1 -7.72 -12.26 25.01
CA MET A 1 -8.42 -11.01 24.63
C MET A 1 -8.09 -10.60 23.19
N GLN A 2 -6.81 -10.52 22.81
CA GLN A 2 -6.38 -10.11 21.45
C GLN A 2 -7.00 -10.95 20.33
N LEU A 3 -6.98 -12.29 20.41
CA LEU A 3 -7.58 -13.16 19.37
C LEU A 3 -9.08 -12.90 19.16
N LEU A 4 -9.84 -12.75 20.25
CA LEU A 4 -11.26 -12.43 20.18
C LEU A 4 -11.48 -11.04 19.58
N MET A 5 -10.65 -10.07 19.98
CA MET A 5 -10.72 -8.71 19.46
C MET A 5 -10.40 -8.68 17.95
N SER A 6 -9.44 -9.46 17.47
CA SER A 6 -9.16 -9.58 16.04
C SER A 6 -10.35 -10.17 15.27
N LEU A 7 -11.04 -11.18 15.80
CA LEU A 7 -12.24 -11.72 15.16
C LEU A 7 -13.38 -10.69 15.11
N VAL A 8 -13.58 -9.94 16.21
CA VAL A 8 -14.53 -8.81 16.25
C VAL A 8 -14.14 -7.74 15.25
N GLY A 9 -12.84 -7.42 15.14
CA GLY A 9 -12.29 -6.48 14.17
C GLY A 9 -12.59 -6.88 12.74
N MET A 10 -12.30 -8.12 12.35
CA MET A 10 -12.60 -8.63 11.01
C MET A 10 -14.10 -8.52 10.69
N ALA A 11 -14.96 -8.95 11.62
CA ALA A 11 -16.41 -8.87 11.47
C ALA A 11 -16.90 -7.41 11.35
N ALA A 12 -16.37 -6.50 12.16
CA ALA A 12 -16.72 -5.09 12.15
C ALA A 12 -16.28 -4.39 10.86
N LEU A 13 -15.08 -4.69 10.33
CA LEU A 13 -14.61 -4.13 9.06
C LEU A 13 -15.49 -4.58 7.89
N ILE A 14 -15.88 -5.86 7.84
CA ILE A 14 -16.83 -6.38 6.84
C ILE A 14 -18.20 -5.71 7.03
N PHE A 15 -18.66 -5.55 8.27
CA PHE A 15 -19.92 -4.89 8.56
C PHE A 15 -19.94 -3.43 8.07
N ILE A 16 -18.86 -2.67 8.31
CA ILE A 16 -18.69 -1.30 7.78
C ILE A 16 -18.80 -1.31 6.25
N ALA A 17 -18.12 -2.22 5.57
CA ALA A 17 -18.20 -2.32 4.10
C ALA A 17 -19.63 -2.59 3.60
N VAL A 18 -20.38 -3.48 4.28
CA VAL A 18 -21.77 -3.78 3.96
C VAL A 18 -22.68 -2.57 4.22
N LEU A 19 -22.44 -1.80 5.29
CA LEU A 19 -23.19 -0.57 5.56
C LEU A 19 -23.07 0.43 4.42
N PHE A 20 -21.86 0.60 3.87
CA PHE A 20 -21.56 1.51 2.76
C PHE A 20 -21.72 0.88 1.35
N SER A 21 -22.28 -0.33 1.27
CA SER A 21 -22.55 -1.01 0.00
C SER A 21 -23.58 -0.26 -0.85
N SER A 22 -23.40 -0.20 -2.16
CA SER A 22 -24.37 0.39 -3.09
C SER A 22 -25.62 -0.46 -3.25
N ASP A 23 -25.50 -1.79 -3.15
CA ASP A 23 -26.62 -2.71 -3.15
C ASP A 23 -26.26 -3.99 -2.38
N ARG A 24 -26.73 -4.07 -1.13
CA ARG A 24 -26.46 -5.21 -0.24
C ARG A 24 -27.04 -6.53 -0.75
N ARG A 25 -28.05 -6.49 -1.62
CA ARG A 25 -28.70 -7.69 -2.16
C ARG A 25 -27.92 -8.28 -3.33
N ALA A 26 -27.11 -7.47 -4.01
CA ALA A 26 -26.27 -7.88 -5.13
C ALA A 26 -24.93 -8.50 -4.69
N ILE A 27 -24.63 -8.56 -3.39
CA ILE A 27 -23.38 -9.14 -2.87
C ILE A 27 -23.30 -10.64 -3.18
N LYS A 28 -22.35 -11.02 -4.04
CA LYS A 28 -22.09 -12.42 -4.38
C LYS A 28 -21.25 -13.08 -3.29
N LEU A 29 -21.87 -13.92 -2.47
CA LEU A 29 -21.23 -14.59 -1.33
C LEU A 29 -19.98 -15.40 -1.72
N ARG A 30 -20.01 -16.11 -2.85
CA ARG A 30 -18.82 -16.84 -3.36
C ARG A 30 -17.61 -15.92 -3.49
N THR A 31 -17.81 -14.73 -4.04
CA THR A 31 -16.75 -13.76 -4.31
C THR A 31 -16.21 -13.16 -3.02
N VAL A 32 -17.08 -12.63 -2.16
CA VAL A 32 -16.63 -11.93 -0.95
C VAL A 32 -16.11 -12.91 0.11
N VAL A 33 -16.77 -14.03 0.35
CA VAL A 33 -16.29 -15.05 1.31
C VAL A 33 -15.03 -15.71 0.78
N GLY A 34 -14.96 -16.01 -0.52
CA GLY A 34 -13.76 -16.52 -1.15
C GLY A 34 -12.57 -15.57 -1.01
N ALA A 35 -12.78 -14.27 -1.26
CA ALA A 35 -11.72 -13.26 -1.16
C ALA A 35 -11.21 -13.14 0.28
N PHE A 36 -12.12 -13.09 1.26
CA PHE A 36 -11.77 -13.10 2.67
C PHE A 36 -10.98 -14.35 3.07
N ILE A 37 -11.44 -15.55 2.68
CA ILE A 37 -10.75 -16.81 2.99
C ILE A 37 -9.36 -16.83 2.36
N ILE A 38 -9.20 -16.42 1.10
CA ILE A 38 -7.88 -16.38 0.46
C ILE A 38 -6.94 -15.43 1.21
N GLN A 39 -7.41 -14.24 1.59
CA GLN A 39 -6.61 -13.28 2.36
C GLN A 39 -6.17 -13.86 3.71
N VAL A 40 -7.09 -14.50 4.45
CA VAL A 40 -6.78 -15.17 5.73
C VAL A 40 -5.81 -16.33 5.53
N LEU A 41 -5.98 -17.15 4.48
CA LEU A 41 -5.10 -18.27 4.19
C LEU A 41 -3.68 -17.83 3.83
N ILE A 42 -3.53 -16.72 3.08
CA ILE A 42 -2.22 -16.13 2.82
C ILE A 42 -1.57 -15.70 4.15
N GLY A 43 -2.30 -14.97 5.00
CA GLY A 43 -1.82 -14.58 6.32
C GLY A 43 -1.42 -15.77 7.20
N ALA A 44 -2.25 -16.81 7.24
CA ALA A 44 -1.97 -18.05 7.97
C ALA A 44 -0.69 -18.72 7.49
N LEU A 45 -0.55 -18.84 6.16
CA LEU A 45 0.59 -19.48 5.54
C LEU A 45 1.89 -18.74 5.89
N VAL A 46 1.93 -17.43 5.68
CA VAL A 46 3.19 -16.68 5.74
C VAL A 46 3.55 -16.18 7.14
N LEU A 47 2.58 -16.06 8.06
CA LEU A 47 2.82 -15.55 9.43
C LEU A 47 2.78 -16.64 10.50
N TYR A 48 2.07 -17.75 10.29
CA TYR A 48 1.91 -18.80 11.30
C TYR A 48 2.62 -20.11 10.92
N VAL A 49 2.36 -20.62 9.71
CA VAL A 49 2.91 -21.92 9.28
C VAL A 49 4.44 -21.83 9.09
N PRO A 50 5.25 -22.72 9.73
CA PRO A 50 6.71 -22.63 9.67
C PRO A 50 7.28 -22.68 8.24
N VAL A 51 6.69 -23.50 7.36
CA VAL A 51 7.12 -23.59 5.96
C VAL A 51 6.86 -22.28 5.22
N GLY A 52 5.68 -21.67 5.41
CA GLY A 52 5.37 -20.40 4.74
C GLY A 52 6.18 -19.23 5.31
N ARG A 53 6.49 -19.21 6.61
CA ARG A 53 7.46 -18.25 7.19
C ARG A 53 8.85 -18.38 6.57
N LYS A 54 9.34 -19.61 6.33
CA LYS A 54 10.62 -19.83 5.63
C LYS A 54 10.59 -19.34 4.19
N ILE A 55 9.48 -19.57 3.48
CA ILE A 55 9.29 -19.06 2.11
C ILE A 55 9.29 -17.52 2.12
N LEU A 56 8.55 -16.90 3.05
CA LEU A 56 8.50 -15.45 3.19
C LEU A 56 9.88 -14.87 3.48
N LEU A 57 10.62 -15.46 4.42
CA LEU A 57 11.98 -15.05 4.74
C LEU A 57 12.90 -15.15 3.52
N ALA A 58 12.87 -16.26 2.79
CA ALA A 58 13.66 -16.42 1.56
C ALA A 58 13.30 -15.39 0.48
N MET A 59 12.01 -15.02 0.36
CA MET A 59 11.58 -13.94 -0.52
C MET A 59 12.09 -12.57 -0.05
N SER A 60 12.00 -12.29 1.25
CA SER A 60 12.52 -11.07 1.87
C SER A 60 14.02 -10.93 1.69
N ASP A 61 14.80 -11.99 1.91
CA ASP A 61 16.25 -12.02 1.70
C ASP A 61 16.60 -11.80 0.22
N GLY A 62 15.81 -12.36 -0.69
CA GLY A 62 15.92 -12.12 -2.12
C GLY A 62 15.71 -10.64 -2.49
N VAL A 63 14.65 -10.03 -1.97
CA VAL A 63 14.37 -8.59 -2.17
C VAL A 63 15.45 -7.72 -1.53
N ALA A 64 15.92 -8.05 -0.32
CA ALA A 64 16.99 -7.35 0.37
C ALA A 64 18.31 -7.41 -0.44
N SER A 65 18.62 -8.56 -1.04
CA SER A 65 19.78 -8.71 -1.92
C SER A 65 19.68 -7.80 -3.16
N VAL A 66 18.48 -7.71 -3.75
CA VAL A 66 18.20 -6.80 -4.87
C VAL A 66 18.38 -5.34 -4.47
N ILE A 67 17.88 -4.93 -3.29
CA ILE A 67 18.14 -3.58 -2.73
C ILE A 67 19.65 -3.35 -2.57
N GLY A 68 20.38 -4.35 -2.07
CA GLY A 68 21.83 -4.31 -1.94
C GLY A 68 22.58 -4.12 -3.25
N TYR A 69 22.08 -4.65 -4.38
CA TYR A 69 22.65 -4.35 -5.70
C TYR A 69 22.39 -2.90 -6.13
N GLY A 70 21.21 -2.36 -5.82
CA GLY A 70 20.89 -0.94 -6.04
C GLY A 70 21.83 0.01 -5.27
N GLN A 71 22.30 -0.40 -4.09
CA GLN A 71 23.28 0.37 -3.30
C GLN A 71 24.57 0.66 -4.08
N LYS A 72 25.03 -0.25 -4.96
CA LYS A 72 26.22 0.00 -5.79
C LYS A 72 26.05 1.18 -6.73
N GLY A 73 24.84 1.39 -7.26
CA GLY A 73 24.51 2.58 -8.05
C GLY A 73 24.54 3.85 -7.21
N MET A 74 24.01 3.80 -5.99
CA MET A 74 24.03 4.93 -5.06
C MET A 74 25.45 5.29 -4.60
N ASP A 75 26.28 4.29 -4.29
CA ASP A 75 27.68 4.48 -3.91
C ASP A 75 28.48 5.18 -5.03
N PHE A 76 28.20 4.83 -6.29
CA PHE A 76 28.84 5.47 -7.44
C PHE A 76 28.40 6.92 -7.64
N ILE A 77 27.09 7.21 -7.56
CA ILE A 77 26.54 8.54 -7.84
C ILE A 77 26.78 9.52 -6.69
N PHE A 78 26.63 9.07 -5.44
CA PHE A 78 26.65 9.93 -4.24
C PHE A 78 27.90 9.76 -3.38
N GLY A 79 28.74 8.76 -3.66
CA GLY A 79 30.02 8.55 -2.97
C GLY A 79 29.87 8.44 -1.45
N GLY A 80 30.70 9.18 -0.72
CA GLY A 80 30.74 9.15 0.75
C GLY A 80 29.46 9.62 1.44
N LEU A 81 28.55 10.31 0.74
CA LEU A 81 27.29 10.83 1.31
C LEU A 81 26.26 9.74 1.66
N VAL A 82 26.47 8.52 1.15
CA VAL A 82 25.65 7.34 1.50
C VAL A 82 26.48 6.27 2.22
N SER A 83 27.70 6.60 2.64
CA SER A 83 28.57 5.70 3.40
C SER A 83 28.29 5.73 4.90
N ASP A 84 28.84 4.76 5.63
CA ASP A 84 28.72 4.68 7.09
C ASP A 84 29.41 5.86 7.80
N LYS A 85 30.35 6.54 7.11
CA LYS A 85 31.01 7.73 7.64
C LYS A 85 30.03 8.84 7.99
N MET A 86 28.89 8.91 7.28
CA MET A 86 27.83 9.87 7.60
C MET A 86 27.24 9.64 8.99
N PHE A 87 27.11 8.39 9.44
CA PHE A 87 26.64 8.09 10.80
C PHE A 87 27.69 8.43 11.86
N GLU A 88 28.98 8.29 11.55
CA GLU A 88 30.05 8.71 12.47
C GLU A 88 30.07 10.24 12.65
N VAL A 89 29.83 11.01 11.57
CA VAL A 89 29.91 12.48 11.60
C VAL A 89 28.61 13.12 12.10
N PHE A 90 27.45 12.62 11.67
CA PHE A 90 26.15 13.23 11.93
C PHE A 90 25.27 12.42 12.89
N GLY A 91 25.78 11.31 13.45
CA GLY A 91 24.98 10.40 14.28
C GLY A 91 23.77 9.88 13.50
N GLY A 92 22.59 9.89 14.12
CA GLY A 92 21.33 9.52 13.46
C GLY A 92 20.98 10.40 12.25
N GLY A 93 21.49 11.63 12.17
CA GLY A 93 21.33 12.53 11.02
C GLY A 93 22.13 12.10 9.78
N GLY A 94 22.99 11.09 9.91
CA GLY A 94 23.73 10.50 8.78
C GLY A 94 22.85 9.76 7.78
N PHE A 95 21.61 9.44 8.16
CA PHE A 95 20.61 8.89 7.24
C PHE A 95 19.97 10.00 6.40
N VAL A 96 20.57 10.31 5.25
CA VAL A 96 19.99 11.30 4.32
C VAL A 96 18.91 10.63 3.47
N PHE A 97 17.65 10.86 3.85
CA PHE A 97 16.47 10.27 3.19
C PHE A 97 16.49 10.40 1.66
N ALA A 98 16.75 11.62 1.15
CA ALA A 98 16.75 11.90 -0.28
C ALA A 98 17.80 11.11 -1.06
N LEU A 99 18.89 10.66 -0.41
CA LEU A 99 19.98 9.94 -1.04
C LEU A 99 19.91 8.42 -0.81
N ARG A 100 19.22 7.96 0.24
CA ARG A 100 19.11 6.54 0.59
C ARG A 100 17.80 5.88 0.21
N VAL A 101 16.73 6.66 0.04
CA VAL A 101 15.38 6.14 -0.24
C VAL A 101 14.94 6.43 -1.68
N LEU A 102 15.02 7.70 -2.11
CA LEU A 102 14.53 8.09 -3.44
C LEU A 102 15.24 7.38 -4.60
N PRO A 103 16.57 7.15 -4.60
CA PRO A 103 17.23 6.46 -5.71
C PRO A 103 16.85 4.98 -5.81
N VAL A 104 16.43 4.35 -4.71
CA VAL A 104 15.96 2.95 -4.72
C VAL A 104 14.69 2.82 -5.56
N ILE A 105 13.81 3.83 -5.53
CA ILE A 105 12.61 3.90 -6.37
C ILE A 105 12.98 3.86 -7.86
N VAL A 106 14.03 4.60 -8.25
CA VAL A 106 14.54 4.64 -9.64
C VAL A 106 15.03 3.27 -10.08
N PHE A 107 15.85 2.63 -9.26
CA PHE A 107 16.40 1.30 -9.55
C PHE A 107 15.29 0.24 -9.67
N PHE A 108 14.37 0.17 -8.73
CA PHE A 108 13.28 -0.81 -8.78
C PHE A 108 12.32 -0.56 -9.94
N SER A 109 12.07 0.69 -10.31
CA SER A 109 11.24 1.01 -11.48
C SER A 109 11.90 0.53 -12.79
N SER A 110 13.22 0.70 -12.91
CA SER A 110 14.01 0.14 -14.02
C SER A 110 13.96 -1.39 -14.05
N LEU A 111 14.16 -2.04 -12.89
CA LEU A 111 14.10 -3.50 -12.78
C LEU A 111 12.74 -4.06 -13.17
N ILE A 112 11.66 -3.48 -12.66
CA ILE A 112 10.30 -3.90 -12.97
C ILE A 112 10.03 -3.75 -14.48
N ALA A 113 10.45 -2.63 -15.09
CA ALA A 113 10.30 -2.43 -16.54
C ALA A 113 11.03 -3.51 -17.35
N VAL A 114 12.23 -3.93 -16.92
CA VAL A 114 12.96 -5.06 -17.53
C VAL A 114 12.17 -6.37 -17.37
N LEU A 115 11.63 -6.66 -16.19
CA LEU A 115 10.85 -7.88 -15.95
C LEU A 115 9.55 -7.92 -16.78
N TYR A 116 8.93 -6.77 -17.04
CA TYR A 116 7.82 -6.66 -18.00
C TYR A 116 8.27 -6.86 -19.44
N TYR A 117 9.40 -6.28 -19.85
CA TYR A 117 9.93 -6.48 -21.20
C TYR A 117 10.25 -7.97 -21.47
N LEU A 118 10.79 -8.67 -20.48
CA LEU A 118 11.12 -10.10 -20.55
C LEU A 118 9.91 -11.04 -20.48
N GLY A 119 8.70 -10.55 -20.19
CA GLY A 119 7.51 -11.39 -20.08
C GLY A 119 7.30 -12.08 -18.72
N ILE A 120 8.21 -11.88 -17.77
CA ILE A 120 8.19 -12.55 -16.45
C ILE A 120 6.99 -12.06 -15.63
N MET A 121 6.76 -10.74 -15.59
CA MET A 121 5.63 -10.15 -14.87
C MET A 121 4.30 -10.64 -15.41
N GLN A 122 4.16 -10.72 -16.73
CA GLN A 122 2.95 -11.18 -17.41
C GLN A 122 2.65 -12.64 -17.06
N LEU A 123 3.68 -13.49 -16.98
CA LEU A 123 3.51 -14.89 -16.58
C LEU A 123 2.98 -14.99 -15.15
N VAL A 124 3.62 -14.30 -14.19
CA VAL A 124 3.22 -14.32 -12.77
C VAL A 124 1.81 -13.77 -12.60
N ILE A 125 1.51 -12.62 -13.21
CA ILE A 125 0.19 -11.97 -13.14
C ILE A 125 -0.90 -12.86 -13.76
N LYS A 126 -0.62 -13.54 -14.87
CA LYS A 126 -1.58 -14.45 -15.52
C LYS A 126 -1.89 -15.67 -14.64
N ILE A 127 -0.89 -16.25 -13.98
CA ILE A 127 -1.06 -17.41 -13.10
C ILE A 127 -1.89 -17.03 -11.87
N LEU A 128 -1.45 -16.01 -11.14
CA LEU A 128 -2.11 -15.58 -9.90
C LEU A 128 -3.50 -14.98 -10.18
N GLY A 129 -3.63 -14.13 -11.19
CA GLY A 129 -4.90 -13.52 -11.59
C GLY A 129 -5.91 -14.54 -12.13
N GLY A 130 -5.46 -15.53 -12.91
CA GLY A 130 -6.31 -16.64 -13.35
C GLY A 130 -6.77 -17.53 -12.18
N GLY A 131 -5.93 -17.69 -11.15
CA GLY A 131 -6.28 -18.36 -9.91
C GLY A 131 -7.39 -17.62 -9.15
N LEU A 132 -7.21 -16.32 -8.92
CA LEU A 132 -8.22 -15.46 -8.26
C LEU A 132 -9.53 -15.47 -9.05
N GLN A 133 -9.49 -15.30 -10.37
CA GLN A 133 -10.67 -15.32 -11.23
C GLN A 133 -11.48 -16.62 -11.05
N LYS A 134 -10.81 -17.78 -11.12
CA LYS A 134 -11.47 -19.08 -10.99
C LYS A 134 -12.08 -19.31 -9.62
N LEU A 135 -11.39 -18.90 -8.56
CA LEU A 135 -11.86 -19.08 -7.18
C LEU A 135 -13.04 -18.13 -6.88
N LEU A 136 -12.90 -16.85 -7.22
CA LEU A 136 -13.82 -15.79 -6.82
C LEU A 136 -14.98 -15.57 -7.78
N GLY A 137 -14.84 -15.97 -9.05
CA GLY A 137 -15.81 -15.67 -10.11
C GLY A 137 -15.85 -14.18 -10.50
N THR A 138 -14.78 -13.45 -10.23
CA THR A 138 -14.52 -12.09 -10.71
C THR A 138 -14.21 -12.10 -12.21
N SER A 139 -14.29 -10.95 -12.87
CA SER A 139 -13.92 -10.87 -14.28
C SER A 139 -12.41 -11.06 -14.47
N ARG A 140 -12.00 -11.42 -15.70
CA ARG A 140 -10.57 -11.61 -15.99
C ARG A 140 -9.78 -10.31 -15.79
N THR A 141 -10.36 -9.17 -16.16
CA THR A 141 -9.69 -7.88 -16.18
C THR A 141 -9.41 -7.36 -14.76
N GLU A 142 -10.41 -7.39 -13.88
CA GLU A 142 -10.21 -6.96 -12.49
C GLU A 142 -9.28 -7.91 -11.71
N SER A 143 -9.31 -9.22 -12.02
CA SER A 143 -8.44 -10.20 -11.36
C SER A 143 -6.98 -10.02 -11.76
N LEU A 144 -6.71 -9.73 -13.04
CA LEU A 144 -5.36 -9.41 -13.52
C LEU A 144 -4.86 -8.09 -12.94
N SER A 145 -5.72 -7.07 -12.85
CA SER A 145 -5.35 -5.78 -12.26
C SER A 145 -5.07 -5.90 -10.76
N ALA A 146 -5.91 -6.60 -9.99
CA ALA A 146 -5.70 -6.85 -8.57
C ALA A 146 -4.38 -7.59 -8.30
N THR A 147 -4.02 -8.52 -9.18
CA THR A 147 -2.75 -9.25 -9.08
C THR A 147 -1.54 -8.41 -9.48
N ALA A 148 -1.66 -7.60 -10.54
CA ALA A 148 -0.60 -6.69 -10.95
C ALA A 148 -0.23 -5.71 -9.83
N ASN A 149 -1.24 -5.23 -9.10
CA ASN A 149 -1.08 -4.34 -7.94
C ASN A 149 -0.24 -4.93 -6.78
N ILE A 150 0.05 -6.24 -6.76
CA ILE A 150 1.01 -6.81 -5.80
C ILE A 150 2.42 -6.26 -6.02
N PHE A 151 2.76 -5.95 -7.28
CA PHE A 151 4.12 -5.64 -7.71
C PHE A 151 4.29 -4.21 -8.20
N VAL A 152 3.26 -3.64 -8.82
CA VAL A 152 3.28 -2.29 -9.37
C VAL A 152 2.18 -1.43 -8.76
N GLY A 153 2.30 -0.11 -8.91
CA GLY A 153 1.42 0.84 -8.26
C GLY A 153 0.08 1.01 -8.96
N GLN A 154 -0.76 1.84 -8.34
CA GLN A 154 -2.14 2.13 -8.75
C GLN A 154 -2.27 2.73 -10.16
N THR A 155 -1.20 3.30 -10.70
CA THR A 155 -1.13 3.88 -12.06
C THR A 155 -0.58 2.92 -13.10
N GLU A 156 0.29 1.98 -12.73
CA GLU A 156 0.86 1.04 -13.69
C GLU A 156 0.05 -0.25 -13.79
N ALA A 157 -0.55 -0.72 -12.69
CA ALA A 157 -1.33 -1.96 -12.70
C ALA A 157 -2.48 -1.96 -13.71
N PRO A 158 -3.24 -0.86 -13.91
CA PRO A 158 -4.29 -0.82 -14.93
C PRO A 158 -3.77 -0.95 -16.37
N LEU A 159 -2.48 -0.71 -16.63
CA LEU A 159 -1.91 -0.84 -17.98
C LEU A 159 -2.04 -2.27 -18.53
N VAL A 160 -2.00 -3.28 -17.66
CA VAL A 160 -2.15 -4.69 -18.07
C VAL A 160 -3.54 -5.00 -18.64
N VAL A 161 -4.51 -4.12 -18.36
CA VAL A 161 -5.91 -4.25 -18.77
C VAL A 161 -6.40 -2.99 -19.50
N ARG A 162 -5.50 -2.09 -19.92
CA ARG A 162 -5.81 -0.80 -20.56
C ARG A 162 -6.89 -0.88 -21.65
N PRO A 163 -6.86 -1.85 -22.58
CA PRO A 163 -7.86 -1.92 -23.65
C PRO A 163 -9.30 -2.13 -23.16
N TYR A 164 -9.47 -2.65 -21.95
CA TYR A 164 -10.77 -3.02 -21.39
C TYR A 164 -11.38 -1.91 -20.52
N ILE A 165 -10.57 -0.97 -20.00
CA ILE A 165 -10.99 0.02 -18.99
C ILE A 165 -12.17 0.88 -19.47
N SER A 166 -12.17 1.27 -20.75
CA SER A 166 -13.23 2.10 -21.33
C SER A 166 -14.60 1.42 -21.32
N GLY A 167 -14.64 0.08 -21.35
CA GLY A 167 -15.85 -0.74 -21.40
C GLY A 167 -16.17 -1.52 -20.11
N MET A 168 -15.36 -1.37 -19.05
CA MET A 168 -15.59 -2.02 -17.76
C MET A 168 -16.92 -1.59 -17.12
N THR A 169 -17.57 -2.48 -16.39
CA THR A 169 -18.70 -2.11 -15.53
C THR A 169 -18.25 -1.15 -14.42
N ASN A 170 -19.19 -0.54 -13.69
CA ASN A 170 -18.81 0.28 -12.54
C ASN A 170 -18.16 -0.54 -11.43
N SER A 171 -18.53 -1.81 -11.27
CA SER A 171 -17.95 -2.68 -10.25
C SER A 171 -16.54 -3.13 -10.62
N GLU A 172 -16.28 -3.46 -11.90
CA GLU A 172 -14.93 -3.76 -12.40
C GLU A 172 -13.99 -2.54 -12.26
N LEU A 173 -14.46 -1.36 -12.70
CA LEU A 173 -13.67 -0.13 -12.57
C LEU A 173 -13.37 0.19 -11.09
N PHE A 174 -14.36 0.01 -10.22
CA PHE A 174 -14.19 0.18 -8.78
C PHE A 174 -13.17 -0.82 -8.20
N ALA A 175 -13.18 -2.08 -8.64
CA ALA A 175 -12.23 -3.09 -8.21
C ALA A 175 -10.79 -2.76 -8.63
N VAL A 176 -10.59 -2.24 -9.86
CA VAL A 176 -9.28 -1.75 -10.33
C VAL A 176 -8.77 -0.61 -9.43
N MET A 177 -9.62 0.36 -9.11
CA MET A 177 -9.27 1.47 -8.20
C MET A 177 -8.94 0.96 -6.80
N CYS A 178 -9.77 0.07 -6.24
CA CYS A 178 -9.56 -0.48 -4.90
C CYS A 178 -8.29 -1.33 -4.82
N GLY A 179 -7.97 -2.11 -5.86
CA GLY A 179 -6.75 -2.90 -5.93
C GLY A 179 -5.50 -2.03 -5.80
N GLY A 180 -5.46 -0.90 -6.51
CA GLY A 180 -4.34 0.04 -6.44
C GLY A 180 -4.23 0.77 -5.11
N LEU A 181 -5.36 1.13 -4.50
CA LEU A 181 -5.38 1.79 -3.18
C LEU A 181 -5.09 0.82 -2.03
N ALA A 182 -5.42 -0.45 -2.19
CA ALA A 182 -5.18 -1.49 -1.19
C ALA A 182 -3.71 -1.93 -1.13
N SER A 183 -2.90 -1.66 -2.16
CA SER A 183 -1.52 -2.11 -2.25
C SER A 183 -0.52 -0.95 -2.33
N VAL A 184 0.76 -1.29 -2.44
CA VAL A 184 1.87 -0.38 -2.72
C VAL A 184 2.69 -0.91 -3.89
N ALA A 185 3.41 -0.03 -4.57
CA ALA A 185 4.32 -0.44 -5.64
C ALA A 185 5.59 -1.10 -5.06
N GLY A 186 6.17 -2.08 -5.77
CA GLY A 186 7.47 -2.66 -5.40
C GLY A 186 8.59 -1.62 -5.36
N SER A 187 8.49 -0.56 -6.15
CA SER A 187 9.44 0.56 -6.16
C SER A 187 9.46 1.37 -4.87
N VAL A 188 8.32 1.53 -4.20
CA VAL A 188 8.22 2.25 -2.92
C VAL A 188 8.40 1.33 -1.72
N LEU A 189 8.09 0.03 -1.86
CA LEU A 189 8.26 -0.98 -0.83
C LEU A 189 9.69 -0.99 -0.29
N ALA A 190 10.67 -0.98 -1.18
CA ALA A 190 12.07 -0.92 -0.82
C ALA A 190 12.43 0.38 -0.07
N GLY A 191 11.75 1.49 -0.38
CA GLY A 191 11.90 2.74 0.35
C GLY A 191 11.39 2.67 1.79
N TYR A 192 10.25 2.00 2.03
CA TYR A 192 9.75 1.77 3.39
C TYR A 192 10.68 0.82 4.18
N ALA A 193 11.25 -0.19 3.52
CA ALA A 193 12.24 -1.06 4.14
C ALA A 193 13.47 -0.29 4.63
N GLN A 194 13.94 0.69 3.86
CA GLN A 194 15.05 1.59 4.24
C GLN A 194 14.68 2.52 5.41
N MET A 195 13.39 2.72 5.70
CA MET A 195 12.92 3.41 6.92
C MET A 195 12.87 2.48 8.15
N GLY A 196 13.26 1.21 8.01
CA GLY A 196 13.30 0.22 9.10
C GLY A 196 12.08 -0.71 9.16
N VAL A 197 11.13 -0.59 8.23
CA VAL A 197 9.94 -1.46 8.20
C VAL A 197 10.34 -2.89 7.77
N PRO A 198 9.95 -3.94 8.50
CA PRO A 198 10.29 -5.32 8.14
C PRO A 198 9.79 -5.69 6.74
N LEU A 199 10.69 -6.20 5.89
CA LEU A 199 10.39 -6.61 4.51
C LEU A 199 9.36 -7.74 4.47
N GLU A 200 9.39 -8.64 5.44
CA GLU A 200 8.45 -9.74 5.61
C GLU A 200 7.01 -9.22 5.69
N TYR A 201 6.79 -8.16 6.47
CA TYR A 201 5.46 -7.57 6.65
C TYR A 201 5.00 -6.84 5.40
N LEU A 202 5.90 -6.12 4.73
CA LEU A 202 5.58 -5.42 3.48
C LEU A 202 5.22 -6.41 2.36
N ILE A 203 6.01 -7.47 2.17
CA ILE A 203 5.76 -8.49 1.16
C ILE A 203 4.46 -9.22 1.46
N ALA A 204 4.24 -9.65 2.71
CA ALA A 204 3.00 -10.31 3.09
C ALA A 204 1.78 -9.41 2.85
N ALA A 205 1.85 -8.13 3.24
CA ALA A 205 0.79 -7.15 3.01
C ALA A 205 0.49 -6.97 1.52
N SER A 206 1.50 -6.88 0.65
CA SER A 206 1.31 -6.74 -0.80
C SER A 206 0.55 -7.92 -1.40
N PHE A 207 0.85 -9.16 -1.00
CA PHE A 207 0.11 -10.35 -1.48
C PHE A 207 -1.32 -10.40 -0.92
N MET A 208 -1.52 -10.02 0.34
CA MET A 208 -2.84 -9.96 0.96
C MET A 208 -3.73 -8.85 0.38
N ALA A 209 -3.13 -7.79 -0.18
CA ALA A 209 -3.85 -6.68 -0.80
C ALA A 209 -4.64 -7.09 -2.05
N ALA A 210 -4.21 -8.08 -2.82
CA ALA A 210 -4.94 -8.53 -4.00
C ALA A 210 -6.35 -9.10 -3.66
N PRO A 211 -6.49 -10.14 -2.80
CA PRO A 211 -7.81 -10.60 -2.36
C PRO A 211 -8.51 -9.58 -1.44
N GLY A 212 -7.78 -8.84 -0.60
CA GLY A 212 -8.39 -7.82 0.27
C GLY A 212 -9.03 -6.66 -0.51
N GLY A 213 -8.35 -6.18 -1.55
CA GLY A 213 -8.87 -5.14 -2.44
C GLY A 213 -10.13 -5.61 -3.16
N LEU A 214 -10.15 -6.85 -3.67
CA LEU A 214 -11.33 -7.45 -4.28
C LEU A 214 -12.47 -7.68 -3.28
N LEU A 215 -12.16 -8.10 -2.04
CA LEU A 215 -13.13 -8.29 -0.96
C LEU A 215 -13.93 -7.00 -0.74
N PHE A 216 -13.24 -5.89 -0.42
CA PHE A 216 -13.90 -4.64 -0.11
C PHE A 216 -14.48 -3.96 -1.35
N ALA A 217 -13.87 -4.14 -2.53
CA ALA A 217 -14.46 -3.69 -3.78
C ALA A 217 -15.83 -4.31 -4.02
N LYS A 218 -15.93 -5.65 -3.93
CA LYS A 218 -17.15 -6.40 -4.23
C LYS A 218 -18.18 -6.40 -3.10
N LEU A 219 -17.78 -6.05 -1.87
CA LEU A 219 -18.72 -5.71 -0.80
C LEU A 219 -19.35 -4.33 -1.03
N MET A 220 -18.55 -3.32 -1.37
CA MET A 220 -19.00 -1.94 -1.42
C MET A 220 -19.68 -1.56 -2.74
N VAL A 221 -19.23 -2.11 -3.87
CA VAL A 221 -19.86 -1.94 -5.20
C VAL A 221 -19.95 -3.33 -5.86
N PRO A 222 -21.00 -4.11 -5.55
CA PRO A 222 -21.16 -5.45 -6.12
C PRO A 222 -21.46 -5.42 -7.63
N GLU A 223 -21.15 -6.52 -8.30
CA GLU A 223 -21.37 -6.68 -9.74
C GLU A 223 -22.86 -6.88 -10.06
N THR A 224 -23.48 -5.90 -10.72
CA THR A 224 -24.89 -5.92 -11.14
C THR A 224 -25.06 -5.96 -12.65
N GLU A 225 -24.00 -5.64 -13.40
CA GLU A 225 -23.98 -5.59 -14.85
C GLU A 225 -23.37 -6.89 -15.41
N HIS A 226 -23.68 -7.23 -16.66
CA HIS A 226 -23.00 -8.32 -17.34
C HIS A 226 -21.67 -7.83 -17.91
N PHE A 227 -20.56 -8.36 -17.42
CA PHE A 227 -19.24 -8.17 -18.01
C PHE A 227 -19.04 -9.16 -19.16
N ASP A 228 -18.45 -8.68 -20.26
CA ASP A 228 -18.18 -9.50 -21.45
C ASP A 228 -16.72 -9.98 -21.44
N ASP A 229 -16.48 -11.13 -20.80
CA ASP A 229 -15.17 -11.82 -20.82
C ASP A 229 -14.75 -12.24 -22.25
N ARG A 230 -15.68 -12.23 -23.23
CA ARG A 230 -15.49 -12.66 -24.62
C ARG A 230 -15.31 -11.52 -25.62
N ARG A 231 -15.22 -10.25 -25.18
CA ARG A 231 -14.59 -9.22 -26.00
C ARG A 231 -13.08 -9.48 -26.08
N GLU A 232 -12.71 -10.63 -26.66
CA GLU A 232 -11.41 -10.83 -27.25
C GLU A 232 -11.24 -9.79 -28.35
N ALA A 233 -10.21 -8.96 -28.18
CA ALA A 233 -9.41 -8.43 -29.28
C ALA A 233 -10.19 -7.82 -30.48
N MET A 234 -10.88 -6.71 -30.27
CA MET A 234 -11.20 -5.75 -31.35
C MET A 234 -10.80 -4.32 -30.97
N ALA A 235 -9.77 -4.18 -30.14
CA ALA A 235 -8.92 -3.01 -30.14
C ALA A 235 -7.51 -3.59 -30.15
N GLY A 236 -6.78 -3.34 -31.24
CA GLY A 236 -5.40 -3.74 -31.35
C GLY A 236 -4.71 -3.43 -30.04
N MET A 237 -3.86 -4.34 -29.57
CA MET A 237 -2.74 -3.89 -28.76
C MET A 237 -2.13 -2.80 -29.62
N ALA A 238 -2.37 -1.53 -29.28
CA ALA A 238 -1.64 -0.48 -29.92
C ALA A 238 -0.19 -0.90 -29.69
N GLU A 239 0.53 -1.16 -30.78
CA GLU A 239 1.99 -1.26 -30.80
C GLU A 239 2.64 0.04 -30.31
N GLU A 240 1.87 0.97 -29.74
CA GLU A 240 2.32 2.18 -29.09
C GLU A 240 3.15 1.79 -27.86
N GLU A 241 4.46 1.84 -28.10
CA GLU A 241 5.55 2.02 -27.15
C GLU A 241 5.95 0.80 -26.33
N ARG A 242 6.03 -0.38 -26.97
CA ARG A 242 6.94 -1.40 -26.44
C ARG A 242 8.37 -0.91 -26.63
N PRO A 243 9.23 -0.96 -25.58
CA PRO A 243 10.63 -0.66 -25.73
C PRO A 243 11.27 -1.49 -26.85
N ALA A 244 12.20 -0.90 -27.60
CA ALA A 244 12.83 -1.57 -28.73
C ALA A 244 13.73 -2.74 -28.30
N ASN A 245 14.28 -2.68 -27.09
CA ASN A 245 15.11 -3.71 -26.50
C ASN A 245 15.12 -3.61 -24.96
N ILE A 246 15.81 -4.54 -24.30
CA ILE A 246 15.89 -4.59 -22.83
C ILE A 246 16.57 -3.36 -22.23
N ILE A 247 17.52 -2.74 -22.93
CA ILE A 247 18.22 -1.55 -22.46
C ILE A 247 17.29 -0.34 -22.51
N ASP A 248 16.51 -0.22 -23.58
CA ASP A 248 15.46 0.78 -23.70
C ASP A 248 14.40 0.63 -22.59
N ALA A 249 13.98 -0.61 -22.28
CA ALA A 249 13.07 -0.88 -21.17
C ALA A 249 13.65 -0.44 -19.82
N ALA A 250 14.92 -0.76 -19.56
CA ALA A 250 15.63 -0.35 -18.35
C ALA A 250 15.74 1.19 -18.24
N ALA A 251 16.11 1.87 -19.33
CA ALA A 251 16.27 3.32 -19.37
C ALA A 251 14.92 4.04 -19.18
N SER A 252 13.88 3.59 -19.87
CA SER A 252 12.52 4.12 -19.74
C SER A 252 11.95 3.92 -18.33
N GLY A 253 12.20 2.74 -17.74
CA GLY A 253 11.84 2.45 -16.35
C GLY A 253 12.60 3.33 -15.33
N ALA A 254 13.88 3.59 -15.57
CA ALA A 254 14.67 4.50 -14.73
C ALA A 254 14.16 5.95 -14.84
N SER A 255 13.85 6.44 -16.04
CA SER A 255 13.27 7.78 -16.24
C SER A 255 11.93 7.95 -15.50
N SER A 256 11.03 6.97 -15.67
CA SER A 256 9.74 6.94 -14.99
C SER A 256 9.92 6.89 -13.47
N GLY A 257 10.84 6.06 -12.99
CA GLY A 257 11.20 5.97 -11.57
C GLY A 257 11.79 7.27 -11.02
N MET A 258 12.58 8.01 -11.81
CA MET A 258 13.13 9.31 -11.42
C MET A 258 12.04 10.36 -11.24
N GLN A 259 11.07 10.40 -12.15
CA GLN A 259 9.91 11.29 -12.00
C GLN A 259 9.10 10.93 -10.74
N LEU A 260 8.90 9.64 -10.47
CA LEU A 260 8.25 9.18 -9.24
C LEU A 260 9.03 9.60 -7.99
N ALA A 261 10.36 9.40 -7.97
CA ALA A 261 11.22 9.81 -6.87
C ALA A 261 11.20 11.32 -6.61
N LEU A 262 11.21 12.15 -7.67
CA LEU A 262 11.08 13.61 -7.54
C LEU A 262 9.72 14.01 -6.96
N ASN A 263 8.64 13.38 -7.44
CA ASN A 263 7.30 13.63 -6.93
C ASN A 263 7.19 13.26 -5.44
N VAL A 264 7.73 12.10 -5.04
CA VAL A 264 7.76 11.66 -3.63
C VAL A 264 8.58 12.63 -2.78
N GLY A 265 9.77 13.02 -3.23
CA GLY A 265 10.63 13.97 -2.51
C GLY A 265 9.97 15.33 -2.32
N ALA A 266 9.39 15.89 -3.39
CA ALA A 266 8.68 17.17 -3.34
C ALA A 266 7.43 17.09 -2.44
N MET A 267 6.65 16.01 -2.55
CA MET A 267 5.45 15.79 -1.74
C MET A 267 5.80 15.69 -0.25
N LEU A 268 6.82 14.91 0.11
CA LEU A 268 7.24 14.76 1.51
C LEU A 268 7.72 16.09 2.09
N LEU A 269 8.58 16.82 1.36
CA LEU A 269 9.03 18.14 1.77
C LEU A 269 7.85 19.08 2.04
N ALA A 270 6.92 19.17 1.11
CA ALA A 270 5.75 20.05 1.23
C ALA A 270 4.83 19.64 2.39
N PHE A 271 4.48 18.36 2.50
CA PHE A 271 3.51 17.89 3.49
C PHE A 271 4.07 17.90 4.91
N ILE A 272 5.35 17.57 5.11
CA ILE A 272 5.99 17.71 6.43
C ILE A 272 5.98 19.18 6.87
N ALA A 273 6.32 20.12 5.97
CA ALA A 273 6.28 21.55 6.27
C ALA A 273 4.86 22.06 6.55
N LEU A 274 3.86 21.58 5.80
CA LEU A 274 2.46 21.93 6.02
C LEU A 274 1.92 21.37 7.34
N ILE A 275 2.27 20.13 7.70
CA ILE A 275 1.92 19.55 9.00
C ILE A 275 2.56 20.38 10.13
N ALA A 276 3.83 20.75 10.02
CA ALA A 276 4.49 21.60 11.00
C ALA A 276 3.80 22.97 11.15
N LEU A 277 3.39 23.59 10.04
CA LEU A 277 2.61 24.83 10.04
C LEU A 277 1.25 24.65 10.73
N ILE A 278 0.52 23.58 10.40
CA ILE A 278 -0.76 23.24 11.02
C ILE A 278 -0.57 23.01 12.52
N ASN A 279 0.48 22.30 12.93
CA ASN A 279 0.80 22.07 14.33
C ASN A 279 1.12 23.37 15.08
N GLY A 280 1.83 24.31 14.46
CA GLY A 280 2.05 25.65 15.03
C GLY A 280 0.75 26.42 15.24
N ILE A 281 -0.18 26.37 14.28
CA ILE A 281 -1.50 26.99 14.39
C ILE A 281 -2.34 26.31 15.47
N LEU A 282 -2.40 24.97 15.47
CA LEU A 282 -3.14 24.19 16.46
C LEU A 282 -2.61 24.40 17.87
N SER A 283 -1.29 24.44 18.04
CA SER A 283 -0.64 24.75 19.33
C SER A 283 -1.04 26.14 19.82
N GLY A 284 -1.05 27.15 18.94
CA GLY A 284 -1.50 28.50 19.28
C GLY A 284 -2.97 28.55 19.71
N VAL A 285 -3.86 27.88 18.96
CA VAL A 285 -5.29 27.78 19.30
C VAL A 285 -5.50 26.99 20.58
N GLY A 286 -4.79 25.88 20.76
CA GLY A 286 -4.81 25.06 21.96
C GLY A 286 -4.34 25.83 23.19
N GLY A 287 -3.36 26.71 23.03
CA GLY A 287 -2.90 27.63 24.08
C GLY A 287 -4.00 28.57 24.61
N TRP A 288 -5.02 28.91 23.81
CA TRP A 288 -6.18 29.68 24.30
C TRP A 288 -7.03 28.90 25.31
N PHE A 289 -6.89 27.58 25.35
CA PHE A 289 -7.64 26.66 26.22
C PHE A 289 -6.73 25.89 27.20
N ASP A 290 -5.53 26.42 27.49
CA ASP A 290 -4.53 25.77 28.35
C ASP A 290 -4.10 24.37 27.86
N TYR A 291 -4.08 24.18 26.54
CA TYR A 291 -3.71 22.94 25.86
C TYR A 291 -2.71 23.17 24.70
N PRO A 292 -1.53 23.75 24.95
CA PRO A 292 -0.56 24.12 23.91
C PRO A 292 0.05 22.94 23.15
N GLN A 293 -0.08 21.71 23.66
CA GLN A 293 0.36 20.47 23.03
C GLN A 293 -0.57 19.96 21.92
N LEU A 294 -1.63 20.72 21.57
CA LEU A 294 -2.53 20.35 20.49
C LEU A 294 -1.77 20.26 19.16
N SER A 295 -1.84 19.10 18.51
CA SER A 295 -1.22 18.86 17.20
C SER A 295 -2.14 18.03 16.31
N LEU A 296 -1.84 18.00 15.02
CA LEU A 296 -2.56 17.19 14.03
C LEU A 296 -2.46 15.70 14.38
N GLU A 297 -1.29 15.24 14.81
CA GLU A 297 -1.05 13.86 15.23
C GLU A 297 -1.94 13.47 16.41
N LEU A 298 -2.15 14.38 17.36
CA LEU A 298 -3.02 14.14 18.51
C LEU A 298 -4.49 14.04 18.10
N LEU A 299 -4.95 14.95 17.23
CA LEU A 299 -6.32 14.93 16.71
C LEU A 299 -6.59 13.64 15.93
N LEU A 300 -5.66 13.24 15.06
CA LEU A 300 -5.75 11.99 14.31
C LEU A 300 -5.69 10.78 15.24
N GLY A 301 -4.84 10.82 16.27
CA GLY A 301 -4.81 9.82 17.34
C GLY A 301 -6.17 9.64 18.00
N TRP A 302 -6.84 10.73 18.40
CA TRP A 302 -8.18 10.66 18.98
C TRP A 302 -9.21 10.04 18.02
N ILE A 303 -9.23 10.51 16.77
CA ILE A 303 -10.21 10.07 15.76
C ILE A 303 -10.03 8.58 15.41
N PHE A 304 -8.78 8.12 15.26
CA PHE A 304 -8.48 6.78 14.76
C PHE A 304 -8.14 5.76 15.86
N SER A 305 -7.99 6.18 17.13
CA SER A 305 -7.77 5.24 18.25
C SER A 305 -8.85 4.16 18.38
N PRO A 306 -10.16 4.40 18.16
CA PRO A 306 -11.15 3.33 18.19
C PRO A 306 -10.93 2.31 17.06
N ILE A 307 -10.46 2.76 15.90
CA ILE A 307 -10.16 1.90 14.75
C ILE A 307 -8.88 1.09 15.04
N ALA A 308 -7.85 1.71 15.60
CA ALA A 308 -6.62 1.02 16.01
C ALA A 308 -6.90 -0.08 17.05
N PHE A 309 -7.72 0.23 18.05
CA PHE A 309 -8.17 -0.76 19.02
C PHE A 309 -8.98 -1.89 18.36
N LEU A 310 -9.87 -1.54 17.42
CA LEU A 310 -10.70 -2.49 16.70
C LEU A 310 -9.88 -3.54 15.93
N ILE A 311 -8.75 -3.15 15.35
CA ILE A 311 -7.86 -4.06 14.61
C ILE A 311 -6.89 -4.85 15.50
N GLY A 312 -6.97 -4.70 16.83
CA GLY A 312 -6.24 -5.51 17.81
C GLY A 312 -5.11 -4.82 18.55
N VAL A 313 -4.89 -3.51 18.36
CA VAL A 313 -3.89 -2.75 19.13
C VAL A 313 -4.37 -2.58 20.59
N PRO A 314 -3.51 -2.77 21.60
CA PRO A 314 -3.86 -2.47 22.99
C PRO A 314 -4.30 -1.00 23.16
N TRP A 315 -5.30 -0.74 24.01
CA TRP A 315 -5.83 0.62 24.19
C TRP A 315 -4.75 1.65 24.61
N SER A 316 -3.76 1.21 25.40
CA SER A 316 -2.61 2.04 25.80
C SER A 316 -1.74 2.50 24.63
N GLU A 317 -1.72 1.75 23.53
CA GLU A 317 -0.93 2.05 22.32
C GLU A 317 -1.81 2.57 21.17
N ALA A 318 -3.14 2.50 21.32
CA ALA A 318 -4.11 2.81 20.27
C ALA A 318 -4.09 4.28 19.85
N MET A 319 -3.71 5.19 20.74
CA MET A 319 -3.54 6.61 20.41
C MET A 319 -2.42 6.81 19.36
N THR A 320 -1.26 6.22 19.63
CA THR A 320 -0.07 6.31 18.78
C THR A 320 -0.33 5.60 17.45
N ALA A 321 -0.88 4.38 17.49
CA ALA A 321 -1.25 3.64 16.28
C ALA A 321 -2.32 4.39 15.45
N GLY A 322 -3.32 4.96 16.13
CA GLY A 322 -4.38 5.76 15.51
C GLY A 322 -3.81 6.97 14.77
N SER A 323 -2.82 7.65 15.35
CA SER A 323 -2.15 8.78 14.70
C SER A 323 -1.53 8.38 13.36
N PHE A 324 -0.78 7.26 13.30
CA PHE A 324 -0.18 6.81 12.05
C PHE A 324 -1.22 6.40 10.99
N ILE A 325 -2.26 5.66 11.40
CA ILE A 325 -3.36 5.29 10.50
C ILE A 325 -4.04 6.54 9.94
N GLY A 326 -4.29 7.53 10.79
CA GLY A 326 -4.88 8.80 10.39
C GLY A 326 -3.99 9.60 9.43
N GLN A 327 -2.69 9.69 9.73
CA GLN A 327 -1.71 10.36 8.85
C GLN A 327 -1.69 9.70 7.47
N LYS A 328 -1.71 8.37 7.42
CA LYS A 328 -1.76 7.62 6.17
C LYS A 328 -2.99 7.95 5.34
N VAL A 329 -4.17 7.99 5.96
CA VAL A 329 -5.42 8.24 5.23
C VAL A 329 -5.53 9.70 4.77
N VAL A 330 -5.19 10.66 5.64
CA VAL A 330 -5.37 12.09 5.37
C VAL A 330 -4.27 12.66 4.47
N VAL A 331 -3.04 12.18 4.66
CA VAL A 331 -1.84 12.67 3.98
C VAL A 331 -1.36 11.63 2.97
N ASN A 332 -0.53 10.68 3.42
CA ASN A 332 -0.09 9.50 2.68
C ASN A 332 0.69 8.56 3.60
N GLU A 333 0.93 7.34 3.13
CA GLU A 333 1.66 6.30 3.82
C GLU A 333 3.16 6.60 4.01
N PHE A 334 3.79 7.39 3.12
CA PHE A 334 5.21 7.76 3.28
C PHE A 334 5.45 8.60 4.54
N VAL A 335 4.62 9.62 4.78
CA VAL A 335 4.68 10.45 5.99
C VAL A 335 4.44 9.59 7.22
N ALA A 336 3.44 8.70 7.17
CA ALA A 336 3.12 7.81 8.27
C ALA A 336 4.27 6.83 8.58
N TYR A 337 4.88 6.20 7.55
CA TYR A 337 6.02 5.30 7.72
C TYR A 337 7.27 5.99 8.23
N MET A 338 7.54 7.22 7.76
CA MET A 338 8.67 8.00 8.27
C MET A 338 8.54 8.27 9.77
N ASN A 339 7.36 8.68 10.23
CA ASN A 339 7.11 8.92 11.64
C ASN A 339 7.07 7.61 12.45
N PHE A 340 6.58 6.52 11.86
CA PHE A 340 6.58 5.19 12.48
C PHE A 340 7.98 4.59 12.59
N GLY A 341 8.89 4.88 11.65
CA GLY A 341 10.28 4.41 11.65
C GLY A 341 11.04 4.81 12.91
N GLU A 342 10.70 5.94 13.52
CA GLU A 342 11.26 6.37 14.81
C GLU A 342 10.91 5.41 15.96
N TYR A 343 9.77 4.72 15.88
CA TYR A 343 9.32 3.71 16.86
C TYR A 343 9.82 2.30 16.53
N LEU A 344 10.41 2.08 15.36
CA LEU A 344 11.03 0.81 14.96
C LEU A 344 12.50 0.71 15.39
N LYS A 345 13.10 1.81 15.85
CA LYS A 345 14.44 1.83 16.43
C LYS A 345 14.49 1.00 17.73
N PRO A 346 15.70 0.60 18.18
CA PRO A 346 15.86 -0.08 19.46
C PRO A 346 15.22 0.73 20.61
N ASP A 347 14.53 0.06 21.53
CA ASP A 347 13.73 0.70 22.59
C ASP A 347 14.51 1.75 23.40
N ALA A 348 15.81 1.52 23.62
CA ALA A 348 16.68 2.49 24.29
C ALA A 348 16.76 3.85 23.55
N GLN A 349 16.76 3.83 22.22
CA GLN A 349 16.74 5.04 21.39
C GLN A 349 15.35 5.69 21.37
N VAL A 350 14.29 4.89 21.35
CA VAL A 350 12.90 5.37 21.41
C VAL A 350 12.65 6.14 22.72
N ILE A 351 13.08 5.57 23.85
CA ILE A 351 12.98 6.21 25.17
C ILE A 351 13.84 7.49 25.23
N ALA A 352 15.05 7.46 24.67
CA ALA A 352 15.92 8.63 24.62
C ALA A 352 15.33 9.79 23.80
N ALA A 353 14.49 9.48 22.81
CA ALA A 353 13.72 10.46 22.05
C ALA A 353 12.44 10.95 22.76
N GLY A 354 12.19 10.50 24.00
CA GLY A 354 10.99 10.86 24.78
C GLY A 354 9.72 10.15 24.31
N LEU A 355 9.85 9.09 23.51
CA LEU A 355 8.73 8.31 22.97
C LEU A 355 8.51 7.05 23.81
N GLN A 356 7.28 6.54 23.82
CA GLN A 356 6.97 5.26 24.45
C GLN A 356 7.20 4.10 23.47
N PRO A 357 8.02 3.08 23.83
CA PRO A 357 8.16 1.88 23.03
C PRO A 357 6.82 1.19 22.80
N LEU A 358 6.65 0.68 21.58
CA LEU A 358 5.47 -0.10 21.18
C LEU A 358 5.80 -1.60 21.25
N SER A 359 4.80 -2.41 21.60
CA SER A 359 4.92 -3.86 21.49
C SER A 359 5.17 -4.32 20.04
N ASP A 360 5.89 -5.44 19.86
CA ASP A 360 6.16 -6.01 18.54
C ASP A 360 4.87 -6.38 17.79
N HIS A 361 3.83 -6.78 18.54
CA HIS A 361 2.49 -7.02 18.03
C HIS A 361 1.89 -5.76 17.40
N THR A 362 1.94 -4.62 18.10
CA THR A 362 1.46 -3.34 17.58
C THR A 362 2.32 -2.83 16.43
N LYS A 363 3.65 -3.00 16.49
CA LYS A 363 4.55 -2.67 15.37
C LYS A 363 4.12 -3.43 14.11
N ALA A 364 3.84 -4.72 14.22
CA ALA A 364 3.35 -5.52 13.09
C ALA A 364 1.99 -5.02 12.58
N ILE A 365 1.00 -4.79 13.45
CA ILE A 365 -0.32 -4.28 13.03
C ILE A 365 -0.17 -2.95 12.28
N ILE A 366 0.62 -2.01 12.79
CA ILE A 366 0.87 -0.72 12.14
C ILE A 366 1.54 -0.93 10.78
N SER A 367 2.58 -1.79 10.70
CA SER A 367 3.24 -2.09 9.42
C SER A 367 2.27 -2.54 8.33
N PHE A 368 1.30 -3.41 8.64
CA PHE A 368 0.29 -3.85 7.68
C PHE A 368 -0.79 -2.79 7.41
N ALA A 369 -1.23 -2.05 8.43
CA ALA A 369 -2.27 -1.04 8.30
C ALA A 369 -1.84 0.15 7.43
N LEU A 370 -0.54 0.47 7.45
CA LEU A 370 0.06 1.53 6.63
C LEU A 370 0.39 1.08 5.21
N CYS A 371 0.48 -0.23 4.93
CA CYS A 371 0.93 -0.76 3.64
C CYS A 371 -0.16 -0.68 2.56
N GLY A 372 -0.46 0.52 2.08
CA GLY A 372 -1.36 0.76 0.96
C GLY A 372 -1.48 2.22 0.57
N PHE A 373 -1.72 2.50 -0.72
CA PHE A 373 -1.90 3.86 -1.24
C PHE A 373 -3.26 4.50 -0.94
N ALA A 374 -4.12 3.86 -0.14
CA ALA A 374 -5.42 4.40 0.25
C ALA A 374 -5.28 5.66 1.12
N ASN A 375 -5.26 6.81 0.44
CA ASN A 375 -5.20 8.15 1.00
C ASN A 375 -5.95 9.15 0.08
N LEU A 376 -6.22 10.36 0.58
CA LEU A 376 -6.99 11.36 -0.17
C LEU A 376 -6.30 11.83 -1.45
N SER A 377 -4.97 11.96 -1.43
CA SER A 377 -4.20 12.42 -2.60
C SER A 377 -4.18 11.40 -3.74
N SER A 378 -4.26 10.10 -3.42
CA SER A 378 -4.31 9.02 -4.40
C SER A 378 -5.57 9.06 -5.28
N VAL A 379 -6.65 9.72 -4.85
CA VAL A 379 -7.82 9.95 -5.73
C VAL A 379 -7.44 10.82 -6.93
N ALA A 380 -6.62 11.85 -6.72
CA ALA A 380 -6.12 12.70 -7.80
C ALA A 380 -5.16 11.94 -8.72
N ILE A 381 -4.32 11.06 -8.15
CA ILE A 381 -3.40 10.20 -8.90
C ILE A 381 -4.20 9.23 -9.80
N LEU A 382 -5.23 8.57 -9.27
CA LEU A 382 -6.12 7.72 -10.05
C LEU A 382 -6.85 8.50 -11.14
N LEU A 383 -7.31 9.73 -10.86
CA LEU A 383 -7.93 10.59 -11.86
C LEU A 383 -6.98 10.96 -13.01
N GLY A 384 -5.70 11.19 -12.70
CA GLY A 384 -4.67 11.44 -13.69
C GLY A 384 -4.33 10.19 -14.51
N GLY A 385 -3.99 9.10 -13.83
CA GLY A 385 -3.57 7.85 -14.48
C GLY A 385 -4.72 7.11 -15.16
N LEU A 386 -5.69 6.64 -14.38
CA LEU A 386 -6.83 5.87 -14.90
C LEU A 386 -7.74 6.73 -15.79
N GLY A 387 -7.96 7.99 -15.40
CA GLY A 387 -8.71 8.94 -16.22
C GLY A 387 -7.98 9.37 -17.50
N GLY A 388 -6.64 9.29 -17.55
CA GLY A 388 -5.86 9.46 -18.77
C GLY A 388 -5.98 8.26 -19.71
N MET A 389 -6.03 7.03 -19.16
CA MET A 389 -6.20 5.79 -19.94
C MET A 389 -7.61 5.65 -20.53
N ALA A 390 -8.64 6.09 -19.81
CA ALA A 390 -10.02 6.08 -20.24
C ALA A 390 -10.70 7.43 -19.97
N PRO A 391 -10.48 8.45 -20.83
CA PRO A 391 -11.03 9.79 -20.63
C PRO A 391 -12.55 9.84 -20.48
N ASN A 392 -13.26 8.95 -21.19
CA ASN A 392 -14.71 8.79 -21.09
C ASN A 392 -15.20 8.32 -19.71
N ARG A 393 -14.33 7.69 -18.91
CA ARG A 393 -14.64 7.17 -17.57
C ARG A 393 -14.15 8.07 -16.44
N ARG A 394 -13.50 9.19 -16.74
CA ARG A 394 -12.92 10.11 -15.73
C ARG A 394 -13.96 10.58 -14.69
N LYS A 395 -15.21 10.79 -15.09
CA LYS A 395 -16.31 11.16 -14.17
C LYS A 395 -16.66 10.03 -13.20
N ASP A 396 -16.63 8.78 -13.64
CA ASP A 396 -16.88 7.62 -12.79
C ASP A 396 -15.76 7.45 -11.76
N VAL A 397 -14.50 7.59 -12.20
CA VAL A 397 -13.32 7.56 -11.30
C VAL A 397 -13.44 8.64 -10.21
N ALA A 398 -13.85 9.86 -10.56
CA ALA A 398 -14.03 10.94 -9.60
C ALA A 398 -15.12 10.62 -8.58
N ARG A 399 -16.28 10.16 -9.06
CA ARG A 399 -17.44 9.80 -8.21
C ARG A 399 -17.11 8.66 -7.25
N LEU A 400 -16.34 7.68 -7.70
CA LEU A 400 -16.00 6.48 -6.92
C LEU A 400 -14.77 6.67 -6.02
N GLY A 401 -13.96 7.71 -6.24
CA GLY A 401 -12.66 7.90 -5.59
C GLY A 401 -12.67 7.77 -4.07
N MET A 402 -13.53 8.54 -3.38
CA MET A 402 -13.61 8.49 -1.91
C MET A 402 -14.07 7.13 -1.38
N LYS A 403 -14.99 6.48 -2.11
CA LYS A 403 -15.47 5.14 -1.76
C LYS A 403 -14.35 4.10 -1.97
N ALA A 404 -13.49 4.29 -2.97
CA ALA A 404 -12.36 3.43 -3.24
C ALA A 404 -11.24 3.60 -2.17
N VAL A 405 -11.01 4.83 -1.69
CA VAL A 405 -10.11 5.08 -0.54
C VAL A 405 -10.61 4.36 0.70
N MET A 406 -11.91 4.43 1.00
CA MET A 406 -12.49 3.67 2.11
C MET A 406 -12.29 2.16 1.93
N ALA A 407 -12.58 1.61 0.75
CA ALA A 407 -12.38 0.19 0.47
C ALA A 407 -10.91 -0.26 0.61
N GLY A 408 -9.97 0.52 0.07
CA GLY A 408 -8.54 0.25 0.19
C GLY A 408 -8.06 0.32 1.64
N THR A 409 -8.52 1.31 2.41
CA THR A 409 -8.22 1.42 3.84
C THR A 409 -8.76 0.22 4.62
N LEU A 410 -10.00 -0.20 4.37
CA LEU A 410 -10.56 -1.40 5.00
C LEU A 410 -9.77 -2.66 4.63
N SER A 411 -9.25 -2.75 3.39
CA SER A 411 -8.36 -3.83 2.98
C SER A 411 -7.06 -3.87 3.79
N ASN A 412 -6.40 -2.71 3.99
CA ASN A 412 -5.18 -2.63 4.80
C ASN A 412 -5.46 -2.99 6.27
N LEU A 413 -6.56 -2.46 6.83
CA LEU A 413 -6.98 -2.75 8.20
C LEU A 413 -7.35 -4.23 8.39
N MET A 414 -7.95 -4.87 7.39
CA MET A 414 -8.23 -6.31 7.41
C MET A 414 -6.92 -7.12 7.42
N SER A 415 -5.97 -6.78 6.55
CA SER A 415 -4.64 -7.41 6.55
C SER A 415 -3.92 -7.23 7.90
N ALA A 416 -4.01 -6.05 8.50
CA ALA A 416 -3.44 -5.76 9.81
C ALA A 416 -4.10 -6.57 10.93
N THR A 417 -5.42 -6.70 10.89
CA THR A 417 -6.17 -7.51 11.86
C THR A 417 -5.82 -9.00 11.75
N ILE A 418 -5.65 -9.50 10.51
CA ILE A 418 -5.20 -10.87 10.24
C ILE A 418 -3.77 -11.08 10.74
N ALA A 419 -2.86 -10.12 10.51
CA ALA A 419 -1.50 -10.20 11.02
C ALA A 419 -1.47 -10.23 12.55
N GLY A 420 -2.21 -9.31 13.20
CA GLY A 420 -2.34 -9.28 14.66
C GLY A 420 -2.96 -10.56 15.24
N PHE A 421 -3.84 -11.23 14.51
CA PHE A 421 -4.40 -12.53 14.91
C PHE A 421 -3.34 -13.63 14.88
N PHE A 422 -2.65 -13.82 13.74
CA PHE A 422 -1.70 -14.92 13.57
C PHE A 422 -0.41 -14.75 14.39
N LEU A 423 0.01 -13.51 14.66
CA LEU A 423 1.18 -13.24 15.51
C LEU A 423 0.86 -13.35 17.02
N ALA A 424 -0.42 -13.44 17.39
CA ALA A 424 -0.86 -13.69 18.76
C ALA A 424 -1.16 -15.18 19.05
N LEU A 425 -1.10 -16.05 18.03
CA LEU A 425 -1.20 -17.51 18.15
C LEU A 425 0.18 -18.13 18.42
#